data_AF-A0A919IKM2-F1
#
_entry.id   AF-A0A919IKM2-F1
#
_cell.length_a   1.000
_cell.length_b   1.000
_cell.length_c   1.000
_cell.angle_alpha   90.00
_cell.angle_beta   90.00
_cell.angle_gamma   90.00
#
_symmetry.space_group_name_H-M   'P 1'
#
loop_
_entity.id
_entity.type
_entity.pdbx_description
1 polymer ?
#
loop_
_entity_poly.entity_id
_entity_poly.type
_entity_poly.pdbx_seq_one_letter_code
_entity_poly.pdbx_strand_id
1 'polypeptide(L)'
;MKRFVNLVATTVAASAMALAAVVLTTGPATAAPAAAAAVDTCHHATLGGTYICDYGVATATLADGRKQVFVVGPNHAVYSRWQLGGGTWNDSWYSLDGNVWSPVQVHHNDTNHILIEVTGSDGDRYYRHRNGTTGVWNAWTHV
;
A
#
# COMPACT_ATOMS: atom_id res chain seq x y z
N MET A 1 -39.13 -89.60 37.17
CA MET A 1 -38.80 -89.11 38.53
C MET A 1 -38.05 -87.78 38.37
N LYS A 2 -38.72 -86.66 38.65
CA LYS A 2 -38.37 -85.66 39.68
C LYS A 2 -36.96 -85.03 39.56
N ARG A 3 -36.94 -83.76 39.10
CA ARG A 3 -36.24 -82.53 39.56
C ARG A 3 -34.73 -82.66 39.91
N PHE A 4 -33.82 -81.76 39.55
CA PHE A 4 -33.83 -80.31 39.82
C PHE A 4 -33.00 -79.52 38.79
N VAL A 5 -33.55 -78.37 38.41
CA VAL A 5 -32.87 -77.25 37.75
C VAL A 5 -32.13 -76.45 38.83
N ASN A 6 -30.90 -76.02 38.56
CA ASN A 6 -30.32 -74.82 39.20
C ASN A 6 -29.88 -73.85 38.11
N LEU A 7 -30.63 -72.74 38.05
CA LEU A 7 -30.36 -71.53 37.29
C LEU A 7 -29.16 -70.81 37.94
N VAL A 8 -28.19 -70.37 37.15
CA VAL A 8 -27.31 -69.25 37.54
C VAL A 8 -27.55 -68.14 36.53
N ALA A 9 -27.88 -66.98 37.09
CA ALA A 9 -28.32 -65.77 36.43
C ALA A 9 -27.14 -65.01 35.79
N THR A 10 -27.40 -64.47 34.59
CA THR A 10 -27.10 -63.12 34.05
C THR A 10 -25.79 -62.44 34.51
N THR A 11 -24.96 -61.86 33.62
CA THR A 11 -25.27 -60.66 32.83
C THR A 11 -24.35 -60.49 31.62
N VAL A 12 -24.93 -60.02 30.50
CA VAL A 12 -24.20 -59.43 29.36
C VAL A 12 -23.90 -57.98 29.71
N ALA A 13 -22.63 -57.58 29.77
CA ALA A 13 -22.25 -56.18 29.91
C ALA A 13 -22.42 -55.49 28.55
N ALA A 14 -23.36 -54.54 28.49
CA ALA A 14 -23.58 -53.67 27.35
C ALA A 14 -22.52 -52.56 27.28
N SER A 15 -22.24 -52.17 26.03
CA SER A 15 -21.25 -51.20 25.58
C SER A 15 -21.44 -49.78 26.12
N ALA A 16 -20.36 -49.02 26.22
CA ALA A 16 -20.41 -47.56 26.18
C ALA A 16 -19.20 -47.02 25.40
N MET A 17 -19.39 -46.73 24.11
CA MET A 17 -18.52 -45.82 23.35
C MET A 17 -18.83 -44.41 23.82
N ALA A 18 -17.93 -43.79 24.56
CA ALA A 18 -18.03 -42.37 24.87
C ALA A 18 -17.70 -41.55 23.61
N LEU A 19 -18.72 -40.88 23.05
CA LEU A 19 -18.53 -39.79 22.09
C LEU A 19 -18.04 -38.56 22.85
N ALA A 20 -16.77 -38.19 22.67
CA ALA A 20 -16.28 -36.88 23.09
C ALA A 20 -16.77 -35.83 22.09
N ALA A 21 -17.71 -34.98 22.50
CA ALA A 21 -18.11 -33.82 21.72
C ALA A 21 -16.99 -32.75 21.82
N VAL A 22 -16.26 -32.53 20.73
CA VAL A 22 -15.37 -31.38 20.58
C VAL A 22 -16.23 -30.14 20.35
N VAL A 23 -16.33 -29.28 21.36
CA VAL A 23 -16.90 -27.94 21.21
C VAL A 23 -15.83 -27.05 20.58
N LEU A 24 -15.98 -26.72 19.30
CA LEU A 24 -15.19 -25.68 18.65
C LEU A 24 -15.75 -24.33 19.08
N THR A 25 -15.07 -23.64 19.99
CA THR A 25 -15.34 -22.21 20.24
C THR A 25 -14.75 -21.43 19.06
N THR A 26 -15.62 -20.90 18.19
CA THR A 26 -15.20 -19.92 17.18
C THR A 26 -14.80 -18.64 17.90
N GLY A 27 -13.50 -18.45 18.13
CA GLY A 27 -12.97 -17.14 18.50
C GLY A 27 -13.31 -16.10 17.41
N PRO A 28 -13.36 -14.80 17.75
CA PRO A 28 -13.59 -13.78 16.74
C PRO A 28 -12.44 -13.85 15.72
N ALA A 29 -12.78 -14.06 14.45
CA ALA A 29 -11.83 -13.85 13.37
C ALA A 29 -11.46 -12.37 13.39
N THR A 30 -10.29 -12.05 13.93
CA THR A 30 -9.63 -10.79 13.64
C THR A 30 -9.48 -10.75 12.13
N ALA A 31 -10.25 -9.90 11.44
CA ALA A 31 -10.09 -9.67 10.01
C ALA A 31 -8.60 -9.37 9.76
N ALA A 32 -7.94 -10.21 8.96
CA ALA A 32 -6.63 -9.88 8.43
C ALA A 32 -6.73 -8.47 7.83
N PRO A 33 -5.72 -7.59 7.99
CA PRO A 33 -5.76 -6.28 7.34
C PRO A 33 -6.04 -6.54 5.87
N ALA A 34 -7.06 -5.89 5.31
CA ALA A 34 -7.36 -5.98 3.90
C ALA A 34 -6.03 -5.74 3.17
N ALA A 35 -5.49 -6.78 2.54
CA ALA A 35 -4.27 -6.67 1.78
C ALA A 35 -4.49 -5.52 0.81
N ALA A 36 -3.69 -4.46 0.93
CA ALA A 36 -3.79 -3.31 0.03
C ALA A 36 -3.85 -3.88 -1.38
N ALA A 37 -4.91 -3.51 -2.13
CA ALA A 37 -5.16 -4.09 -3.44
C ALA A 37 -3.85 -4.03 -4.25
N ALA A 38 -3.43 -5.16 -4.82
CA ALA A 38 -2.18 -5.20 -5.56
C ALA A 38 -2.30 -4.28 -6.78
N VAL A 39 -1.49 -3.24 -6.81
CA VAL A 39 -1.39 -2.30 -7.92
C VAL A 39 -0.33 -2.79 -8.91
N ASP A 40 -0.58 -2.63 -10.21
CA ASP A 40 0.43 -2.93 -11.23
C ASP A 40 1.61 -1.96 -11.10
N THR A 41 2.82 -2.51 -11.03
CA THR A 41 4.03 -1.74 -10.80
C THR A 41 5.01 -1.80 -11.96
N CYS A 42 5.61 -0.64 -12.23
CA CYS A 42 6.59 -0.39 -13.28
C CYS A 42 7.91 0.04 -12.65
N HIS A 43 9.01 -0.14 -13.39
CA HIS A 43 10.34 0.28 -12.97
C HIS A 43 10.90 1.34 -13.92
N HIS A 44 11.44 2.44 -13.39
CA HIS A 44 12.01 3.46 -14.26
C HIS A 44 13.37 2.98 -14.79
N ALA A 45 13.46 2.72 -16.10
CA ALA A 45 14.62 2.08 -16.74
C ALA A 45 15.98 2.73 -16.41
N THR A 46 16.07 4.07 -16.43
CA THR A 46 17.34 4.78 -16.18
C THR A 46 17.52 5.22 -14.73
N LEU A 47 16.44 5.66 -14.07
CA LEU A 47 16.52 6.29 -12.76
C LEU A 47 16.30 5.31 -11.60
N GLY A 48 15.99 4.04 -11.89
CA GLY A 48 15.61 3.06 -10.90
C GLY A 48 14.27 3.41 -10.22
N GLY A 49 13.92 2.68 -9.17
CA GLY A 49 12.68 2.90 -8.43
C GLY A 49 11.45 2.27 -9.07
N THR A 50 10.52 1.87 -8.21
CA THR A 50 9.27 1.22 -8.58
C THR A 50 8.10 2.17 -8.36
N TYR A 51 7.18 2.23 -9.31
CA TYR A 51 6.04 3.13 -9.28
C TYR A 51 4.78 2.46 -9.85
N ILE A 52 3.61 3.03 -9.58
CA ILE A 52 2.32 2.55 -10.10
C ILE A 52 2.26 2.84 -11.60
N CYS A 53 2.13 1.79 -12.42
CA CYS A 53 2.18 1.91 -13.88
C CYS A 53 1.17 2.91 -14.43
N ASP A 54 -0.08 2.82 -13.97
CA ASP A 54 -1.19 3.67 -14.44
C ASP A 54 -0.99 5.15 -14.12
N TYR A 55 -0.19 5.48 -13.11
CA TYR A 55 0.07 6.87 -12.72
C TYR A 55 1.27 7.48 -13.46
N GLY A 56 2.10 6.65 -14.09
CA GLY A 56 3.17 7.09 -14.96
C GLY A 56 4.28 7.89 -14.26
N VAL A 57 5.03 8.63 -15.08
CA VAL A 57 6.14 9.50 -14.65
C VAL A 57 5.86 10.91 -15.14
N ALA A 58 5.77 11.88 -14.22
CA ALA A 58 5.64 13.29 -14.55
C ALA A 58 7.01 13.97 -14.55
N THR A 59 7.23 14.95 -15.43
CA THR A 59 8.50 15.67 -15.54
C THR A 59 8.27 17.18 -15.52
N ALA A 60 9.05 17.88 -14.69
CA ALA A 60 9.14 19.33 -14.66
C ALA A 60 10.51 19.81 -15.17
N THR A 61 10.54 20.98 -15.78
CA THR A 61 11.78 21.68 -16.12
C THR A 61 11.99 22.80 -15.11
N LEU A 62 13.10 22.73 -14.36
CA LEU A 62 13.52 23.80 -13.45
C LEU A 62 13.99 25.02 -14.25
N ALA A 63 14.01 26.19 -13.61
CA ALA A 63 14.37 27.47 -14.23
C ALA A 63 15.74 27.46 -14.94
N ASP A 64 16.69 26.70 -14.40
CA ASP A 64 18.05 26.55 -14.93
C ASP A 64 18.17 25.44 -15.99
N GLY A 65 17.04 24.92 -16.48
CA GLY A 65 16.96 23.89 -17.52
C GLY A 65 17.10 22.45 -17.00
N ARG A 66 17.48 22.26 -15.74
CA ARG A 66 17.53 20.93 -15.11
C ARG A 66 16.14 20.29 -15.05
N LYS A 67 16.07 18.97 -15.01
CA LYS A 67 14.82 18.22 -14.90
C LYS A 67 14.57 17.76 -13.47
N GLN A 68 13.30 17.70 -13.09
CA GLN A 68 12.82 17.00 -11.91
C GLN A 68 11.67 16.08 -12.32
N VAL A 69 11.73 14.82 -11.91
CA VAL A 69 10.73 13.80 -12.22
C VAL A 69 9.97 13.40 -10.96
N PHE A 70 8.71 13.01 -11.14
CA PHE A 70 7.82 12.58 -10.08
C PHE A 70 7.14 11.27 -10.45
N VAL A 71 6.98 10.40 -9.46
CA VAL A 71 6.25 9.14 -9.57
C VAL A 71 5.44 8.91 -8.30
N VAL A 72 4.46 8.03 -8.37
CA VAL A 72 3.75 7.54 -7.19
C VAL A 72 4.20 6.11 -6.91
N GLY A 73 4.72 5.87 -5.71
CA GLY A 73 5.18 4.55 -5.30
C GLY A 73 4.02 3.59 -5.01
N PRO A 74 4.28 2.28 -4.89
CA PRO A 74 3.25 1.29 -4.53
C PRO A 74 2.61 1.51 -3.15
N ASN A 75 3.24 2.32 -2.29
CA ASN A 75 2.72 2.76 -1.01
C ASN A 75 1.87 4.05 -1.11
N HIS A 76 1.51 4.47 -2.33
CA HIS A 76 0.72 5.69 -2.60
C HIS A 76 1.39 7.00 -2.17
N ALA A 77 2.68 7.01 -1.85
CA ALA A 77 3.44 8.24 -1.62
C ALA A 77 4.01 8.78 -2.93
N VAL A 78 4.13 10.10 -3.03
CA VAL A 78 4.83 10.74 -4.15
C VAL A 78 6.33 10.70 -3.90
N TYR A 79 7.11 10.36 -4.93
CA TYR A 79 8.57 10.42 -4.91
C TYR A 79 9.08 11.32 -6.02
N SER A 80 10.21 11.98 -5.80
CA SER A 80 10.88 12.76 -6.84
C SER A 80 12.37 12.50 -6.93
N ARG A 81 12.91 12.68 -8.13
CA ARG A 81 14.34 12.69 -8.43
C ARG A 81 14.64 13.92 -9.27
N TRP A 82 15.79 14.56 -9.12
CA TRP A 82 16.14 15.77 -9.86
C TRP A 82 17.59 15.79 -10.30
N GLN A 83 17.86 16.52 -11.38
CA GLN A 83 19.21 16.76 -11.84
C GLN A 83 19.96 17.73 -10.91
N LEU A 84 21.20 17.42 -10.59
CA LEU A 84 22.12 18.28 -9.84
C LEU A 84 22.86 19.26 -10.78
N GLY A 85 23.05 18.89 -12.03
CA GLY A 85 23.79 19.64 -13.04
C GLY A 85 24.59 18.70 -13.94
N GLY A 86 24.95 19.14 -15.16
CA GLY A 86 25.75 18.34 -16.10
C GLY A 86 25.13 16.98 -16.49
N GLY A 87 23.81 16.82 -16.35
CA GLY A 87 23.11 15.56 -16.60
C GLY A 87 23.06 14.59 -15.41
N THR A 88 23.80 14.86 -14.33
CA THR A 88 23.82 14.04 -13.12
C THR A 88 22.52 14.18 -12.32
N TRP A 89 21.99 13.06 -11.81
CA TRP A 89 20.81 13.00 -10.95
C TRP A 89 21.21 12.78 -9.49
N ASN A 90 20.40 13.21 -8.53
CA ASN A 90 20.60 12.88 -7.12
C ASN A 90 20.53 11.35 -6.90
N ASP A 91 21.24 10.80 -5.91
CA ASP A 91 21.49 9.35 -5.86
C ASP A 91 20.24 8.48 -5.62
N SER A 92 19.25 9.00 -4.90
CA SER A 92 18.07 8.24 -4.46
C SER A 92 16.76 8.98 -4.73
N TRP A 93 15.67 8.22 -4.87
CA TRP A 93 14.32 8.79 -4.86
C TRP A 93 14.03 9.43 -3.51
N TYR A 94 13.57 10.68 -3.53
CA TYR A 94 13.23 11.45 -2.35
C TYR A 94 11.72 11.43 -2.12
N SER A 95 11.28 11.00 -0.93
CA SER A 95 9.86 10.99 -0.57
C SER A 95 9.32 12.41 -0.45
N LEU A 96 8.18 12.63 -1.08
CA LEU A 96 7.32 13.78 -0.88
C LEU A 96 6.10 13.42 0.00
N ASP A 97 6.06 12.18 0.49
CA ASP A 97 4.98 11.59 1.28
C ASP A 97 3.62 11.69 0.57
N GLY A 98 2.54 11.54 1.34
CA GLY A 98 1.16 11.61 0.85
C GLY A 98 0.47 10.24 0.76
N ASN A 99 -0.81 10.28 0.39
CA ASN A 99 -1.65 9.12 0.10
C ASN A 99 -2.46 9.42 -1.16
N VAL A 100 -1.86 9.16 -2.32
CA VAL A 100 -2.28 9.65 -3.63
C VAL A 100 -2.92 8.55 -4.47
N TRP A 101 -4.03 8.89 -5.12
CA TRP A 101 -4.85 7.99 -5.93
C TRP A 101 -5.05 8.52 -7.37
N SER A 102 -4.05 9.25 -7.88
CA SER A 102 -4.01 9.75 -9.25
C SER A 102 -2.57 9.84 -9.78
N PRO A 103 -2.39 10.03 -11.10
CA PRO A 103 -1.14 10.56 -11.65
C PRO A 103 -0.75 11.90 -11.00
N VAL A 104 0.55 12.19 -10.95
CA VAL A 104 1.05 13.51 -10.54
C VAL A 104 0.90 14.49 -11.69
N GLN A 105 0.15 15.58 -11.48
CA GLN A 105 0.07 16.69 -12.42
C GLN A 105 1.10 17.76 -12.03
N VAL A 106 1.82 18.29 -13.01
CA VAL A 106 2.85 19.32 -12.81
C VAL A 106 2.36 20.63 -13.41
N HIS A 107 2.38 21.69 -12.60
CA HIS A 107 1.99 23.04 -12.99
C HIS A 107 3.16 24.00 -12.78
N HIS A 108 3.36 24.91 -13.72
CA HIS A 108 4.33 26.00 -13.61
C HIS A 108 3.58 27.27 -13.21
N ASN A 109 3.86 27.78 -12.01
CA ASN A 109 3.23 29.01 -11.53
C ASN A 109 3.94 30.25 -12.09
N ASP A 110 5.27 30.17 -12.25
CA ASP A 110 6.12 31.13 -12.93
C ASP A 110 7.42 30.43 -13.39
N THR A 111 8.42 31.18 -13.87
CA THR A 111 9.71 30.64 -14.36
C THR A 111 10.42 29.76 -13.33
N ASN A 112 10.22 30.01 -12.04
CA ASN A 112 10.98 29.39 -10.95
C ASN A 112 10.13 28.47 -10.08
N HIS A 113 8.81 28.59 -10.08
CA HIS A 113 7.94 27.84 -9.17
C HIS A 113 7.16 26.72 -9.86
N ILE A 114 7.30 25.52 -9.32
CA ILE A 114 6.53 24.33 -9.72
C ILE A 114 5.57 24.00 -8.58
N LEU A 115 4.32 23.72 -8.95
CA LEU A 115 3.35 23.05 -8.10
C LEU A 115 3.09 21.65 -8.65
N ILE A 116 2.89 20.70 -7.75
CA ILE A 116 2.31 19.40 -8.12
C ILE A 116 0.92 19.29 -7.53
N GLU A 117 0.03 18.65 -8.27
CA GLU A 117 -1.36 18.41 -7.92
C GLU A 117 -1.70 16.93 -8.11
N VAL A 118 -2.50 16.41 -7.19
CA VAL A 118 -2.90 15.00 -7.10
C VAL A 118 -4.30 14.88 -6.47
N THR A 119 -4.96 13.74 -6.68
CA THR A 119 -6.17 13.36 -5.93
C THR A 119 -5.78 12.46 -4.75
N GLY A 120 -6.30 12.77 -3.56
CA GLY A 120 -6.11 11.96 -2.36
C GLY A 120 -7.02 10.73 -2.32
N SER A 121 -6.79 9.85 -1.34
CA SER A 121 -7.66 8.67 -1.10
C SER A 121 -9.10 9.02 -0.70
N ASP A 122 -9.30 10.23 -0.19
CA ASP A 122 -10.58 10.84 0.16
C ASP A 122 -11.31 11.43 -1.06
N GLY A 123 -10.67 11.47 -2.23
CA GLY A 123 -11.20 12.07 -3.45
C GLY A 123 -10.95 13.57 -3.58
N ASP A 124 -10.36 14.20 -2.56
CA ASP A 124 -10.07 15.63 -2.57
C ASP A 124 -8.79 15.94 -3.36
N ARG A 125 -8.67 17.18 -3.79
CA ARG A 125 -7.53 17.65 -4.57
C ARG A 125 -6.47 18.21 -3.63
N TYR A 126 -5.29 17.59 -3.66
CA TYR A 126 -4.14 18.02 -2.90
C TYR A 126 -3.09 18.63 -3.82
N TYR A 127 -2.36 19.60 -3.29
CA TYR A 127 -1.25 20.23 -3.99
C TYR A 127 -0.13 20.63 -3.02
N ARG A 128 1.06 20.81 -3.58
CA ARG A 128 2.22 21.38 -2.88
C ARG A 128 3.10 22.13 -3.85
N HIS A 129 3.78 23.15 -3.35
CA HIS A 129 4.67 24.02 -4.08
C HIS A 129 6.13 23.74 -3.73
N ARG A 130 6.97 23.78 -4.75
CA ARG A 130 8.42 23.85 -4.62
C ARG A 130 8.84 25.31 -4.61
N ASN A 131 9.59 25.73 -3.60
CA ASN A 131 10.26 27.03 -3.63
C ASN A 131 11.30 27.04 -4.75
N GLY A 132 11.20 27.97 -5.68
CA GLY A 132 12.07 28.01 -6.86
C GLY A 132 13.54 28.27 -6.53
N THR A 133 13.79 29.03 -5.47
CA THR A 133 15.13 29.44 -5.05
C THR A 133 15.80 28.38 -4.18
N THR A 134 15.11 27.84 -3.19
CA THR A 134 15.70 26.90 -2.21
C THR A 134 15.52 25.43 -2.60
N GLY A 135 14.53 25.14 -3.44
CA GLY A 135 14.12 23.78 -3.78
C GLY A 135 13.37 23.02 -2.67
N VAL A 136 13.08 23.70 -1.56
CA VAL A 136 12.29 23.14 -0.46
C VAL A 136 10.81 23.08 -0.87
N TRP A 137 10.14 22.01 -0.47
CA TRP A 137 8.71 21.86 -0.66
C TRP A 137 7.93 22.22 0.61
N ASN A 138 6.77 22.83 0.45
CA ASN A 138 5.82 22.96 1.56
C ASN A 138 5.07 21.65 1.83
N ALA A 139 4.30 21.63 2.91
CA ALA A 139 3.39 20.54 3.22
C ALA A 139 2.25 20.45 2.19
N TRP A 140 1.66 19.27 2.07
CA TRP A 140 0.44 19.05 1.29
C TRP A 140 -0.69 19.94 1.81
N THR A 141 -1.34 20.64 0.88
CA THR A 141 -2.51 21.48 1.10
C THR A 141 -3.65 20.95 0.21
N HIS A 142 -4.91 21.10 0.61
CA HIS A 142 -6.06 20.69 -0.20
C HIS A 142 -7.06 21.85 -0.36
N VAL A 143 -8.01 21.69 -1.29
CA VAL A 143 -9.17 22.58 -1.49
C VAL A 143 -10.48 21.83 -1.40
#